data_AF-A0A0C1NAK2-F1
#
_entry.id   AF-A0A0C1NAK2-F1
#
_cell.length_a   1.000
_cell.length_b   1.000
_cell.length_c   1.000
_cell.angle_alpha   90.00
_cell.angle_beta   90.00
_cell.angle_gamma   90.00
#
_symmetry.space_group_name_H-M   'P 1'
#
loop_
_entity.id
_entity.type
_entity.pdbx_description
1 polymer ?
#
loop_
_entity_poly.entity_id
_entity_poly.type
_entity_poly.pdbx_seq_one_letter_code
_entity_poly.pdbx_strand_id
1 'polypeptide(L)'
;MDTILERSHQLQQALTNFVFDADNELARALKIYTAKKTKNGNGDNFYKDYIIDSFITEGRVGKSTVLDLFIQSHPQLTNEESQLIQNWHRTFTGLFAVQNILPDGFELMNWLTTKKYIVKLNNDRAKKDTSRLRKGEIILTRIAPVTDTYWTFSGFYMLMGKLGKTKLAIAIG
;
A
#
# COMPACT_ATOMS: atom_id res chain seq x y z
N MET A 1 8.54 18.25 6.42
CA MET A 1 8.11 16.85 6.33
C MET A 1 9.29 15.98 6.78
N ASP A 2 9.03 14.84 7.39
CA ASP A 2 10.08 13.91 7.83
C ASP A 2 10.90 13.42 6.60
N THR A 3 12.23 13.53 6.63
CA THR A 3 13.11 13.28 5.48
C THR A 3 12.98 11.84 4.96
N ILE A 4 12.87 10.86 5.87
CA ILE A 4 12.71 9.46 5.48
C ILE A 4 11.31 9.17 4.93
N LEU A 5 10.29 9.91 5.39
CA LEU A 5 8.93 9.80 4.86
C LEU A 5 8.84 10.35 3.43
N GLU A 6 9.47 11.49 3.17
CA GLU A 6 9.60 12.05 1.82
C GLU A 6 10.37 11.08 0.91
N ARG A 7 11.50 10.55 1.39
CA ARG A 7 12.28 9.59 0.60
C ARG A 7 11.52 8.30 0.32
N SER A 8 10.78 7.79 1.31
CA SER A 8 9.86 6.66 1.13
C SER A 8 8.84 6.92 0.04
N HIS A 9 8.28 8.14 -0.03
CA HIS A 9 7.33 8.51 -1.07
C HIS A 9 7.97 8.49 -2.46
N GLN A 10 9.14 9.10 -2.61
CA GLN A 10 9.87 9.13 -3.88
C GLN A 10 10.23 7.74 -4.38
N LEU A 11 10.67 6.85 -3.48
CA LEU A 11 10.98 5.46 -3.83
C LEU A 11 9.72 4.67 -4.21
N GLN A 12 8.57 4.90 -3.57
CA GLN A 12 7.31 4.28 -3.96
C GLN A 12 6.87 4.72 -5.36
N GLN A 13 7.05 6.01 -5.70
CA GLN A 13 6.81 6.51 -7.05
C GLN A 13 7.77 5.89 -8.07
N ALA A 14 9.07 5.84 -7.76
CA ALA A 14 10.08 5.26 -8.64
C ALA A 14 9.82 3.76 -8.90
N LEU A 15 9.42 3.02 -7.87
CA LEU A 15 9.04 1.62 -7.97
C LEU A 15 7.79 1.41 -8.84
N THR A 16 6.81 2.30 -8.69
CA THR A 16 5.60 2.29 -9.52
C THR A 16 5.95 2.54 -11.00
N ASN A 17 6.78 3.55 -11.27
CA ASN A 17 7.24 3.86 -12.62
C ASN A 17 8.08 2.71 -13.21
N PHE A 18 8.98 2.10 -12.42
CA PHE A 18 9.76 0.94 -12.84
C PHE A 18 8.90 -0.22 -13.35
N VAL A 19 7.74 -0.45 -12.73
CA VAL A 19 6.79 -1.47 -13.18
C VAL A 19 6.05 -1.05 -14.45
N PHE A 20 5.64 0.23 -14.55
CA PHE A 20 4.90 0.73 -15.72
C PHE A 20 5.76 0.92 -16.97
N ASP A 21 7.02 1.28 -16.80
CA ASP A 21 7.98 1.56 -17.88
C ASP A 21 8.64 0.28 -18.42
N ALA A 22 8.40 -0.87 -17.77
CA ALA A 22 8.95 -2.15 -18.21
C ALA A 22 8.32 -2.62 -19.53
N ASP A 23 9.15 -3.12 -20.43
CA ASP A 23 8.77 -3.74 -21.71
C ASP A 23 9.18 -5.23 -21.80
N ASN A 24 9.76 -5.76 -20.73
CA ASN A 24 10.39 -7.08 -20.67
C ASN A 24 9.54 -8.12 -19.88
N GLU A 25 10.21 -9.12 -19.30
CA GLU A 25 9.56 -10.15 -18.47
C GLU A 25 8.77 -9.60 -17.27
N LEU A 26 9.14 -8.44 -16.73
CA LEU A 26 8.37 -7.74 -15.70
C LEU A 26 7.00 -7.29 -16.23
N ALA A 27 6.95 -6.74 -17.44
CA ALA A 27 5.71 -6.35 -18.11
C ALA A 27 4.83 -7.56 -18.39
N ARG A 28 5.44 -8.67 -18.81
CA ARG A 28 4.74 -9.94 -19.02
C ARG A 28 4.17 -10.49 -17.71
N ALA A 29 4.94 -10.46 -16.63
CA ALA A 29 4.49 -10.90 -15.32
C ALA A 29 3.33 -10.04 -14.79
N LEU A 30 3.38 -8.72 -14.96
CA LEU A 30 2.28 -7.82 -14.61
C LEU A 30 1.01 -8.16 -15.39
N LYS A 31 1.11 -8.38 -16.71
CA LYS A 31 -0.03 -8.78 -17.56
C LYS A 31 -0.64 -10.11 -17.11
N ILE A 32 0.19 -11.11 -16.79
CA ILE A 32 -0.28 -12.41 -16.29
C ILE A 32 -0.95 -12.25 -14.92
N TYR A 33 -0.34 -11.49 -14.02
CA TYR A 33 -0.84 -11.25 -12.67
C TYR A 33 -2.20 -10.53 -12.70
N THR A 34 -2.29 -9.46 -13.48
CA THR A 34 -3.53 -8.70 -13.68
C THR A 34 -4.61 -9.57 -14.31
N ALA A 35 -4.31 -10.31 -15.40
CA ALA A 35 -5.28 -11.21 -16.03
C ALA A 35 -5.81 -12.29 -15.08
N LYS A 36 -4.97 -12.82 -14.18
CA LYS A 36 -5.38 -13.80 -13.16
C LYS A 36 -6.30 -13.20 -12.10
N LYS A 37 -6.03 -11.97 -11.65
CA LYS A 37 -6.82 -11.30 -10.60
C LYS A 37 -8.13 -10.73 -11.14
N THR A 38 -8.15 -10.19 -12.36
CA THR A 38 -9.35 -9.65 -13.00
C THR A 38 -10.41 -10.72 -13.29
N LYS A 39 -10.02 -11.98 -13.54
CA LYS A 39 -10.97 -13.10 -13.68
C LYS A 39 -11.84 -13.33 -12.44
N ASN A 40 -11.45 -12.79 -11.28
CA ASN A 40 -12.10 -13.01 -10.00
C ASN A 40 -12.77 -11.74 -9.42
N GLY A 41 -12.86 -10.62 -10.17
CA GLY A 41 -13.35 -9.34 -9.62
C GLY A 41 -14.11 -8.45 -10.60
N ASN A 42 -15.01 -7.62 -10.05
CA ASN A 42 -15.75 -6.59 -10.81
C ASN A 42 -14.80 -5.50 -11.34
N GLY A 43 -15.06 -5.01 -12.55
CA GLY A 43 -14.20 -4.08 -13.31
C GLY A 43 -14.08 -2.63 -12.79
N ASP A 44 -14.19 -2.42 -11.48
CA ASP A 44 -14.04 -1.10 -10.85
C ASP A 44 -12.58 -0.61 -10.92
N ASN A 45 -12.39 0.71 -11.09
CA ASN A 45 -11.06 1.32 -11.20
C ASN A 45 -10.25 1.18 -9.92
N PHE A 46 -10.90 1.20 -8.74
CA PHE A 46 -10.24 0.91 -7.47
C PHE A 46 -9.59 -0.47 -7.47
N TYR A 47 -10.27 -1.46 -8.06
CA TYR A 47 -9.78 -2.83 -8.12
C TYR A 47 -8.54 -2.94 -9.02
N LYS A 48 -8.46 -2.15 -10.10
CA LYS A 48 -7.28 -2.09 -10.97
C LYS A 48 -6.07 -1.51 -10.24
N ASP A 49 -6.25 -0.36 -9.59
CA ASP A 49 -5.17 0.28 -8.83
C ASP A 49 -4.68 -0.63 -7.69
N TYR A 50 -5.61 -1.32 -7.03
CA TYR A 50 -5.30 -2.32 -6.01
C TYR A 50 -4.49 -3.50 -6.56
N ILE A 51 -4.85 -4.03 -7.74
CA ILE A 51 -4.11 -5.14 -8.35
C ILE A 51 -2.67 -4.72 -8.68
N ILE A 52 -2.47 -3.51 -9.19
CA ILE A 52 -1.14 -3.01 -9.55
C ILE A 52 -0.28 -2.84 -8.30
N ASP A 53 -0.81 -2.18 -7.26
CA ASP A 53 -0.10 -2.05 -5.98
C ASP A 53 0.19 -3.44 -5.36
N SER A 54 -0.75 -4.37 -5.46
CA SER A 54 -0.54 -5.78 -5.05
C SER A 54 0.60 -6.45 -5.82
N PHE A 55 0.70 -6.22 -7.14
CA PHE A 55 1.80 -6.75 -7.93
C PHE A 55 3.15 -6.15 -7.52
N ILE A 56 3.20 -4.87 -7.20
CA ILE A 56 4.43 -4.19 -6.79
C ILE A 56 5.02 -4.83 -5.51
N THR A 57 4.18 -5.22 -4.55
CA THR A 57 4.67 -5.74 -3.25
C THR A 57 4.77 -7.26 -3.19
N GLU A 58 3.88 -7.98 -3.89
CA GLU A 58 3.75 -9.45 -3.80
C GLU A 58 4.12 -10.16 -5.12
N GLY A 59 4.18 -9.42 -6.23
CA GLY A 59 4.45 -9.94 -7.55
C GLY A 59 5.85 -10.54 -7.65
N ARG A 60 5.97 -11.52 -8.54
CA ARG A 60 7.24 -12.22 -8.80
C ARG A 60 7.47 -12.36 -10.29
N VAL A 61 8.75 -12.28 -10.67
CA VAL A 61 9.24 -12.58 -12.02
C VAL A 61 10.27 -13.71 -11.86
N GLY A 62 9.91 -14.92 -12.30
CA GLY A 62 10.69 -16.11 -11.97
C GLY A 62 10.73 -16.35 -10.45
N LYS A 63 11.93 -16.26 -9.86
CA LYS A 63 12.14 -16.48 -8.41
C LYS A 63 12.21 -15.17 -7.60
N SER A 64 12.48 -14.05 -8.26
CA SER A 64 12.66 -12.74 -7.62
C SER A 64 11.33 -12.03 -7.43
N THR A 65 11.21 -11.26 -6.36
CA THR A 65 10.08 -10.34 -6.19
C THR A 65 10.30 -9.07 -7.01
N VAL A 66 9.25 -8.29 -7.25
CA VAL A 66 9.38 -6.98 -7.92
C VAL A 66 10.27 -6.03 -7.11
N LEU A 67 10.21 -6.08 -5.77
CA LEU A 67 11.06 -5.30 -4.88
C LEU A 67 12.55 -5.67 -5.04
N ASP A 68 12.87 -6.97 -5.10
CA ASP A 68 14.24 -7.43 -5.31
C ASP A 68 14.78 -6.99 -6.67
N LEU A 69 13.96 -7.10 -7.72
CA LEU A 69 14.32 -6.64 -9.06
C LEU A 69 14.59 -5.15 -9.08
N PHE A 70 13.76 -4.35 -8.42
CA PHE A 70 13.96 -2.91 -8.34
C PHE A 70 15.29 -2.56 -7.67
N ILE A 71 15.63 -3.21 -6.55
CA ILE A 71 16.91 -3.01 -5.87
C ILE A 71 18.08 -3.41 -6.78
N GLN A 72 17.99 -4.56 -7.45
CA GLN A 72 19.04 -5.04 -8.38
C GLN A 72 19.25 -4.10 -9.57
N SER A 73 18.18 -3.50 -10.10
CA SER A 73 18.24 -2.56 -11.22
C SER A 73 18.70 -1.16 -10.84
N HIS A 74 18.82 -0.84 -9.55
CA HIS A 74 19.23 0.49 -9.06
C HIS A 74 20.43 0.39 -8.11
N PRO A 75 21.64 0.06 -8.61
CA PRO A 75 22.85 -0.08 -7.78
C PRO A 75 23.28 1.22 -7.08
N GLN A 76 22.73 2.36 -7.49
CA GLN A 76 22.95 3.67 -6.88
C GLN A 76 22.15 3.90 -5.59
N LEU A 77 21.22 3.00 -5.24
CA LEU A 77 20.49 3.09 -3.99
C LEU A 77 21.47 3.01 -2.81
N THR A 78 21.22 3.84 -1.79
CA THR A 78 21.98 3.72 -0.54
C THR A 78 21.54 2.47 0.23
N ASN A 79 22.38 2.00 1.16
CA ASN A 79 22.03 0.86 2.03
C ASN A 79 20.72 1.11 2.80
N GLU A 80 20.49 2.35 3.24
CA GLU A 80 19.25 2.74 3.94
C GLU A 80 18.02 2.64 3.03
N GLU A 81 18.15 3.05 1.77
CA GLU A 81 17.06 2.97 0.78
C GLU A 81 16.75 1.53 0.40
N SER A 82 17.79 0.71 0.16
CA SER A 82 17.62 -0.72 -0.08
C SER A 82 16.96 -1.41 1.12
N GLN A 83 17.36 -1.08 2.34
CA GLN A 83 16.74 -1.61 3.56
C GLN A 83 15.28 -1.18 3.70
N LEU A 84 14.96 0.07 3.38
CA LEU A 84 13.59 0.58 3.38
C LEU A 84 12.72 -0.19 2.37
N ILE A 85 13.20 -0.42 1.16
CA ILE A 85 12.49 -1.19 0.12
C ILE A 85 12.34 -2.65 0.56
N GLN A 86 13.36 -3.26 1.14
CA GLN A 86 13.28 -4.62 1.69
C GLN A 86 12.21 -4.72 2.80
N ASN A 87 12.08 -3.70 3.65
CA ASN A 87 11.04 -3.66 4.67
C ASN A 87 9.64 -3.63 4.07
N TRP A 88 9.45 -3.19 2.82
CA TRP A 88 8.15 -3.21 2.14
C TRP A 88 7.64 -4.61 1.82
N HIS A 89 8.42 -5.67 1.99
CA HIS A 89 7.89 -7.04 2.06
C HIS A 89 6.90 -7.26 3.20
N ARG A 90 6.96 -6.42 4.25
CA ARG A 90 5.99 -6.41 5.36
C ARG A 90 4.74 -5.57 5.05
N THR A 91 4.63 -4.99 3.86
CA THR A 91 3.44 -4.26 3.43
C THR A 91 2.26 -5.21 3.33
N PHE A 92 1.09 -4.79 3.81
CA PHE A 92 -0.10 -5.63 3.77
C PHE A 92 -1.38 -4.81 3.65
N THR A 93 -2.36 -5.38 2.97
CA THR A 93 -3.72 -4.86 2.91
C THR A 93 -4.47 -5.25 4.17
N GLY A 94 -5.24 -4.33 4.74
CA GLY A 94 -6.07 -4.59 5.89
C GLY A 94 -7.32 -3.72 5.93
N LEU A 95 -8.29 -4.18 6.72
CA LEU A 95 -9.38 -3.34 7.20
C LEU A 95 -8.90 -2.63 8.46
N PHE A 96 -8.94 -1.31 8.45
CA PHE A 96 -8.44 -0.48 9.54
C PHE A 96 -9.53 0.46 10.02
N ALA A 97 -9.73 0.52 11.34
CA ALA A 97 -10.53 1.57 11.96
C ALA A 97 -9.66 2.77 12.31
N VAL A 98 -10.14 3.97 11.97
CA VAL A 98 -9.52 5.23 12.40
C VAL A 98 -9.78 5.44 13.88
N GLN A 99 -8.77 5.23 14.72
CA GLN A 99 -8.88 5.42 16.18
C GLN A 99 -8.72 6.89 16.53
N ASN A 100 -7.72 7.56 15.97
CA ASN A 100 -7.44 8.97 16.20
C ASN A 100 -6.90 9.61 14.91
N ILE A 101 -7.17 10.90 14.76
CA ILE A 101 -6.61 11.75 13.71
C ILE A 101 -5.47 12.52 14.36
N LEU A 102 -4.26 12.42 13.79
CA LEU A 102 -3.04 13.06 14.26
C LEU A 102 -2.71 14.26 13.36
N PRO A 103 -1.87 15.22 13.80
CA PRO A 103 -1.49 16.37 12.97
C PRO A 103 -0.84 15.97 11.63
N ASP A 104 -0.10 14.85 11.60
CA ASP A 104 0.64 14.36 10.44
C ASP A 104 0.14 13.00 9.92
N GLY A 105 -1.03 12.53 10.38
CA GLY A 105 -1.53 11.22 9.99
C GLY A 105 -2.68 10.68 10.83
N PHE A 106 -2.67 9.36 11.05
CA PHE A 106 -3.73 8.65 11.74
C PHE A 106 -3.16 7.57 12.67
N GLU A 107 -3.84 7.33 13.79
CA GLU A 107 -3.73 6.06 14.49
C GLU A 107 -4.79 5.12 13.91
N LEU A 108 -4.34 4.08 13.23
CA LEU A 108 -5.18 3.04 12.66
C LEU A 108 -5.12 1.79 13.53
N MET A 109 -6.26 1.12 13.70
CA MET A 109 -6.31 -0.21 14.32
C MET A 109 -6.73 -1.22 13.26
N ASN A 110 -5.90 -2.23 13.01
CA ASN A 110 -6.30 -3.36 12.18
C ASN A 110 -7.49 -4.05 12.83
N TRP A 111 -8.59 -4.14 12.09
CA TRP A 111 -9.87 -4.58 12.62
C TRP A 111 -9.89 -6.05 13.03
N LEU A 112 -9.12 -6.90 12.33
CA LEU A 112 -9.07 -8.33 12.58
C LEU A 112 -8.15 -8.70 13.74
N THR A 113 -7.03 -7.98 13.88
CA THR A 113 -5.97 -8.32 14.84
C THR A 113 -5.93 -7.40 16.04
N THR A 114 -6.69 -6.30 16.02
CA THR A 114 -6.65 -5.20 17.01
C THR A 114 -5.30 -4.49 17.14
N LYS A 115 -4.31 -4.85 16.30
CA LYS A 115 -2.99 -4.21 16.31
C LYS A 115 -3.10 -2.77 15.80
N LYS A 116 -2.42 -1.86 16.49
CA LYS A 116 -2.40 -0.43 16.20
C LYS A 116 -1.18 -0.04 15.36
N TYR A 117 -1.37 0.95 14.50
CA TYR A 117 -0.39 1.47 13.57
C TYR A 117 -0.47 2.98 13.53
N ILE A 118 0.67 3.65 13.66
CA ILE A 118 0.78 5.07 13.34
C ILE A 118 1.06 5.18 11.85
N VAL A 119 0.15 5.80 11.11
CA VAL A 119 0.22 5.95 9.66
C VAL A 119 0.35 7.43 9.33
N LYS A 120 1.53 7.83 8.85
CA LYS A 120 1.83 9.21 8.46
C LYS A 120 1.45 9.46 7.00
N LEU A 121 1.09 10.70 6.70
CA LEU A 121 0.77 11.16 5.35
C LEU A 121 2.03 11.60 4.64
N ASN A 122 2.36 10.91 3.54
CA ASN A 122 3.63 11.06 2.84
C ASN A 122 3.63 12.06 1.68
N ASN A 123 2.48 12.64 1.32
CA ASN A 123 2.36 13.68 0.29
C ASN A 123 1.02 14.43 0.38
N ASP A 124 0.90 15.52 -0.38
CA ASP A 124 -0.30 16.36 -0.36
C ASP A 124 -1.54 15.69 -0.97
N ARG A 125 -1.36 14.75 -1.91
CA ARG A 125 -2.46 13.94 -2.43
C ARG A 125 -3.05 13.06 -1.33
N ALA A 126 -2.22 12.38 -0.54
CA ALA A 126 -2.66 11.57 0.60
C ALA A 126 -3.39 12.44 1.63
N LYS A 127 -2.90 13.65 1.92
CA LYS A 127 -3.60 14.60 2.80
C LYS A 127 -4.99 14.96 2.26
N LYS A 128 -5.09 15.28 0.96
CA LYS A 128 -6.37 15.63 0.33
C LYS A 128 -7.33 14.44 0.30
N ASP A 129 -6.84 13.26 -0.08
CA ASP A 129 -7.66 12.06 -0.22
C ASP A 129 -8.20 11.62 1.14
N THR A 130 -7.40 11.75 2.21
CA THR A 130 -7.77 11.36 3.57
C THR A 130 -8.44 12.47 4.39
N SER A 131 -8.58 13.69 3.86
CA SER A 131 -9.04 14.86 4.63
C SER A 131 -10.47 14.73 5.17
N ARG A 132 -11.26 13.82 4.57
CA ARG A 132 -12.65 13.56 4.96
C ARG A 132 -12.78 12.43 5.98
N LEU A 133 -11.70 11.69 6.25
CA LEU A 133 -11.72 10.56 7.18
C LEU A 133 -12.02 11.03 8.60
N ARG A 134 -12.90 10.29 9.26
CA ARG A 134 -13.35 10.58 10.63
C ARG A 134 -13.03 9.43 11.56
N LYS A 135 -12.86 9.76 12.84
CA LYS A 135 -12.75 8.76 13.90
C LYS A 135 -13.93 7.77 13.85
N GLY A 136 -13.61 6.48 13.97
CA GLY A 136 -14.54 5.36 13.91
C GLY A 136 -14.92 4.90 12.50
N GLU A 137 -14.45 5.56 11.45
CA GLU A 137 -14.59 5.05 10.09
C GLU A 137 -13.64 3.88 9.85
N ILE A 138 -14.08 2.95 9.00
CA ILE A 138 -13.29 1.79 8.60
C ILE A 138 -12.91 1.97 7.13
N ILE A 139 -11.63 1.76 6.86
CA ILE A 139 -11.05 1.84 5.54
C ILE A 139 -10.41 0.52 5.17
N LEU A 140 -10.58 0.11 3.92
CA LEU A 140 -9.76 -0.93 3.30
C LEU A 140 -8.59 -0.23 2.62
N THR A 141 -7.38 -0.49 3.08
CA THR A 141 -6.19 0.11 2.50
C THR A 141 -4.98 -0.75 2.80
N ARG A 142 -3.84 -0.34 2.26
CA ARG A 142 -2.57 -0.99 2.47
C ARG A 142 -1.60 0.01 3.08
N ILE A 143 -0.83 -0.50 4.04
CA ILE A 143 0.17 0.30 4.73
C ILE A 143 1.55 -0.33 4.53
N ALA A 144 2.53 0.51 4.26
CA ALA A 144 3.94 0.14 4.10
C ALA A 144 4.75 0.72 5.26
N PRO A 145 5.72 -0.03 5.81
CA PRO A 145 6.57 0.48 6.88
C PRO A 145 7.52 1.55 6.33
N VAL A 146 7.69 2.62 7.08
CA VAL A 146 8.74 3.62 6.83
C VAL A 146 9.88 3.44 7.83
N THR A 147 9.52 3.15 9.07
CA THR A 147 10.42 2.75 10.15
C THR A 147 9.79 1.57 10.91
N ASP A 148 10.43 1.12 11.98
CA ASP A 148 9.82 0.12 12.87
C ASP A 148 8.67 0.68 13.72
N THR A 149 8.57 2.01 13.84
CA THR A 149 7.59 2.65 14.74
C THR A 149 6.40 3.24 13.98
N TYR A 150 6.54 3.53 12.69
CA TYR A 150 5.46 4.11 11.90
C TYR A 150 5.45 3.68 10.43
N TRP A 151 4.29 3.84 9.83
CA TRP A 151 3.90 3.37 8.51
C TRP A 151 3.40 4.53 7.66
N THR A 152 3.20 4.29 6.37
CA THR A 152 2.54 5.20 5.43
C THR A 152 1.52 4.43 4.60
N PHE A 153 0.58 5.12 3.97
CA PHE A 153 -0.29 4.50 2.96
C PHE A 153 0.52 4.07 1.74
N SER A 154 0.21 2.90 1.19
CA SER A 154 0.65 2.42 -0.12
C SER A 154 -0.57 2.41 -1.03
N GLY A 155 -0.62 3.35 -1.98
CA GLY A 155 -1.74 3.49 -2.90
C GLY A 155 -2.98 4.11 -2.24
N PHE A 156 -4.16 3.59 -2.62
CA PHE A 156 -5.45 4.18 -2.27
C PHE A 156 -6.09 3.54 -1.03
N TYR A 157 -7.15 4.17 -0.54
CA TYR A 157 -8.05 3.57 0.43
C TYR A 157 -9.49 3.55 -0.12
N MET A 158 -10.26 2.57 0.32
CA MET A 158 -11.70 2.50 0.12
C MET A 158 -12.38 2.71 1.46
N LEU A 159 -13.29 3.69 1.53
CA LEU A 159 -14.10 3.93 2.73
C LEU A 159 -15.21 2.88 2.81
N MET A 160 -15.18 2.06 3.86
CA MET A 160 -16.21 1.06 4.15
C MET A 160 -17.35 1.63 5.02
N GLY A 161 -17.24 2.90 5.41
CA GLY A 161 -18.14 3.59 6.33
C GLY A 161 -17.91 3.16 7.79
N LYS A 162 -18.95 3.24 8.62
CA LYS A 162 -18.93 2.74 9.99
C LYS A 162 -19.56 1.34 10.01
N LEU A 163 -18.79 0.30 10.31
CA LEU A 163 -19.37 -1.03 10.53
C LEU A 163 -20.01 -1.03 11.93
N GLY A 164 -21.33 -0.91 11.98
CA GLY A 164 -22.10 -1.30 13.17
C GLY A 164 -22.09 -2.82 13.34
N LYS A 165 -22.41 -3.32 14.53
CA LYS A 165 -22.46 -4.77 14.87
C LYS A 165 -23.21 -5.61 13.82
N THR A 166 -24.24 -5.05 13.18
CA THR A 166 -25.14 -5.75 12.26
C THR A 166 -24.62 -5.89 10.82
N LYS A 167 -23.68 -5.04 10.36
CA LYS A 167 -23.13 -5.11 8.99
C LYS A 167 -21.98 -6.11 8.83
N LEU A 168 -21.56 -6.76 9.93
CA LEU A 168 -20.49 -7.77 9.96
C LEU A 168 -20.78 -9.01 9.11
N ALA A 169 -22.04 -9.43 9.02
CA ALA A 169 -22.41 -10.71 8.40
C ALA A 169 -22.29 -10.70 6.86
N ILE A 170 -22.25 -9.52 6.24
CA ILE A 170 -22.36 -9.37 4.77
C ILE A 170 -21.00 -9.06 4.11
N ALA A 171 -20.06 -8.43 4.83
CA ALA A 171 -18.77 -8.04 4.25
C ALA A 171 -17.74 -9.18 4.13
N ILE A 172 -18.04 -10.35 4.72
CA ILE A 172 -17.17 -11.55 4.73
C ILE A 172 -17.79 -12.66 3.85
N GLY A 173 -18.98 -12.43 3.26
CA GLY A 173 -19.70 -13.40 2.41
C GLY A 173 -19.34 -13.26 0.94
#